data_AF-A0A097NUB4-F1
#
_entry.id   AF-A0A097NUB4-F1
#
_cell.length_a   1.000
_cell.length_b   1.000
_cell.length_c   1.000
_cell.angle_alpha   90.00
_cell.angle_beta   90.00
_cell.angle_gamma   90.00
#
_symmetry.space_group_name_H-M   'P 1'
#
loop_
_entity.id
_entity.type
_entity.pdbx_description
1 polymer ?
#
loop_
_entity_poly.entity_id
_entity_poly.type
_entity_poly.pdbx_seq_one_letter_code
_entity_poly.pdbx_strand_id
1 'polypeptide(L)'
;VELTMNNKAVLYFYRYYGVTPQIAGVLGSCFGLMNLFARSWGGMLSDMLNAKFGMRGRLWSCWVVQTLEGMMCLIMGLITINMPSPDRKRCDDGSLCPTVPEDKIWGKWQTSNPPAGAPFSYGVTYTYKIDSTNAAFLPPCGSESISTPDYGWLLGADGTETLLPMPTTEKFIVVGDVDNMECVRNQGTLGITMLVMILFSILVQMAEGLHFGTVPYVSRPALGVVSGMVGAGGNAGAVVGSKAIIAGGKAT
;
A
#
# COMPACT_ATOMS: atom_id res chain seq x y z
N VAL A 1 6.31 -0.76 14.67
CA VAL A 1 6.10 -1.53 13.42
C VAL A 1 4.76 -1.15 12.76
N GLU A 2 3.72 -0.89 13.56
CA GLU A 2 2.43 -0.40 13.09
C GLU A 2 2.52 0.91 12.29
N LEU A 3 3.18 1.95 12.85
CA LEU A 3 3.28 3.27 12.20
C LEU A 3 4.03 3.21 10.86
N THR A 4 5.10 2.41 10.79
CA THR A 4 5.87 2.17 9.57
C THR A 4 5.06 1.41 8.53
N MET A 5 4.26 0.44 8.96
CA MET A 5 3.39 -0.33 8.08
C MET A 5 2.27 0.54 7.51
N ASN A 6 1.57 1.32 8.34
CA ASN A 6 0.52 2.24 7.88
C ASN A 6 1.05 3.28 6.86
N ASN A 7 2.24 3.82 7.10
CA ASN A 7 2.87 4.80 6.21
C ASN A 7 3.31 4.20 4.86
N LYS A 8 3.52 2.88 4.78
CA LYS A 8 4.00 2.19 3.57
C LYS A 8 2.95 1.29 2.92
N ALA A 9 1.87 0.94 3.60
CA ALA A 9 0.84 0.00 3.12
C ALA A 9 0.13 0.52 1.86
N VAL A 10 -0.29 1.79 1.86
CA VAL A 10 -0.96 2.40 0.69
C VAL A 10 -0.02 2.37 -0.52
N LEU A 11 1.25 2.76 -0.33
CA LEU A 11 2.26 2.73 -1.38
C LEU A 11 2.54 1.30 -1.87
N TYR A 12 2.51 0.31 -0.97
CA TYR A 12 2.73 -1.10 -1.30
C TYR A 12 1.60 -1.66 -2.18
N PHE A 13 0.34 -1.45 -1.80
CA PHE A 13 -0.80 -1.88 -2.63
C PHE A 13 -0.77 -1.21 -4.00
N TYR A 14 -0.47 0.09 -4.01
CA TYR A 14 -0.37 0.89 -5.21
C TYR A 14 0.75 0.41 -6.15
N ARG A 15 1.99 0.23 -5.67
CA ARG A 15 3.14 -0.12 -6.53
C ARG A 15 3.26 -1.61 -6.85
N TYR A 16 2.95 -2.48 -5.90
CA TYR A 16 3.23 -3.92 -6.01
C TYR A 16 2.06 -4.69 -6.65
N TYR A 17 0.83 -4.24 -6.41
CA TYR A 17 -0.39 -4.85 -6.96
C TYR A 17 -1.05 -4.00 -8.04
N GLY A 18 -0.66 -2.73 -8.18
CA GLY A 18 -1.19 -1.86 -9.22
C GLY A 18 -2.65 -1.47 -9.01
N VAL A 19 -3.15 -1.51 -7.77
CA VAL A 19 -4.51 -1.06 -7.45
C VAL A 19 -4.62 0.46 -7.60
N THR A 20 -5.82 0.95 -7.88
CA THR A 20 -6.07 2.39 -8.03
C THR A 20 -5.80 3.13 -6.70
N PRO A 21 -5.37 4.40 -6.73
CA PRO A 21 -5.12 5.18 -5.51
C PRO A 21 -6.32 5.23 -4.55
N GLN A 22 -7.54 5.23 -5.09
CA GLN A 22 -8.78 5.22 -4.32
C GLN A 22 -8.93 3.90 -3.54
N ILE A 23 -8.74 2.76 -4.21
CA ILE A 23 -8.81 1.45 -3.56
C ILE A 23 -7.66 1.29 -2.57
N ALA A 24 -6.43 1.68 -2.95
CA ALA A 24 -5.28 1.66 -2.05
C ALA A 24 -5.52 2.49 -0.77
N GLY A 25 -6.16 3.65 -0.91
CA GLY A 25 -6.54 4.52 0.20
C GLY A 25 -7.59 3.89 1.11
N VAL A 26 -8.65 3.29 0.54
CA VAL A 26 -9.67 2.57 1.31
C VAL A 26 -9.04 1.39 2.06
N LEU A 27 -8.21 0.59 1.38
CA LEU A 27 -7.52 -0.53 2.02
C LEU A 27 -6.59 -0.07 3.15
N GLY A 28 -5.79 0.98 2.91
CA GLY A 28 -4.95 1.58 3.94
C GLY A 28 -5.75 2.12 5.13
N SER A 29 -6.93 2.71 4.88
CA SER A 29 -7.81 3.19 5.94
C SER A 29 -8.41 2.06 6.79
N CYS A 30 -8.75 0.91 6.18
CA CYS A 30 -9.20 -0.27 6.91
C CYS A 30 -8.09 -0.84 7.80
N PHE A 31 -6.84 -0.85 7.31
CA PHE A 31 -5.68 -1.22 8.12
C PHE A 31 -5.49 -0.27 9.31
N GLY A 32 -5.64 1.04 9.11
CA GLY A 32 -5.59 2.02 10.19
C GLY A 32 -6.74 1.87 11.20
N LEU A 33 -7.95 1.53 10.74
CA LEU A 33 -9.12 1.32 11.60
C LEU A 33 -8.95 0.08 12.50
N MET A 34 -8.29 -0.97 12.00
CA MET A 34 -8.00 -2.18 12.76
C MET A 34 -7.27 -1.88 14.08
N ASN A 35 -6.41 -0.86 14.08
CA ASN A 35 -5.59 -0.43 15.22
C ASN A 35 -6.43 -0.10 16.45
N LEU A 36 -7.66 0.37 16.27
CA LEU A 36 -8.56 0.67 17.38
C LEU A 36 -9.08 -0.61 18.07
N PHE A 37 -9.39 -1.64 17.28
CA PHE A 37 -10.04 -2.86 17.77
C PHE A 37 -9.03 -3.93 18.19
N ALA A 38 -7.97 -4.16 17.42
CA ALA A 38 -7.00 -5.20 17.78
C ALA A 38 -6.19 -4.81 19.02
N ARG A 39 -5.94 -3.51 19.23
CA ARG A 39 -5.27 -3.02 20.44
C ARG A 39 -6.11 -3.23 21.70
N SER A 40 -7.41 -2.98 21.62
CA SER A 40 -8.33 -3.25 22.74
C SER A 40 -8.47 -4.75 23.00
N TRP A 41 -8.51 -5.58 21.95
CA TRP A 41 -8.45 -7.04 22.10
C TRP A 41 -7.19 -7.55 22.80
N GLY A 42 -6.01 -6.98 22.51
CA GLY A 42 -4.78 -7.31 23.24
C GLY A 42 -4.88 -6.99 24.73
N GLY A 43 -5.43 -5.83 25.08
CA GLY A 43 -5.69 -5.43 26.47
C GLY A 43 -6.66 -6.37 27.18
N MET A 44 -7.80 -6.66 26.54
CA MET A 44 -8.82 -7.57 27.07
C MET A 44 -8.27 -8.99 27.29
N LEU A 45 -7.53 -9.53 26.32
CA LEU A 45 -6.89 -10.85 26.43
C LEU A 45 -5.95 -10.93 27.64
N SER A 46 -5.14 -9.89 27.81
CA SER A 46 -4.23 -9.78 28.95
C SER A 46 -4.99 -9.72 30.29
N ASP A 47 -6.08 -8.95 30.36
CA ASP A 47 -6.85 -8.79 31.59
C ASP A 47 -7.61 -10.06 31.97
N MET A 48 -8.16 -10.79 30.97
CA MET A 48 -8.77 -12.11 31.17
C MET A 48 -7.76 -13.14 31.71
N LEU A 49 -6.55 -13.17 31.15
CA LEU A 49 -5.52 -14.10 31.58
C LEU A 49 -4.89 -13.72 32.91
N ASN A 50 -4.87 -12.43 33.25
CA ASN A 50 -4.52 -11.95 34.59
C ASN A 50 -5.56 -12.35 35.64
N ALA A 51 -6.86 -12.31 35.32
CA ALA A 51 -7.90 -12.75 36.24
C ALA A 51 -7.80 -14.24 36.58
N LYS A 52 -7.36 -15.06 35.62
CA LYS A 52 -7.31 -16.54 35.77
C LYS A 52 -5.97 -17.05 36.32
N PHE A 53 -4.84 -16.44 35.94
CA PHE A 53 -3.49 -16.92 36.28
C PHE A 53 -2.63 -15.88 37.00
N GLY A 54 -3.23 -14.76 37.43
CA GLY A 54 -2.54 -13.64 38.07
C GLY A 54 -1.53 -12.97 37.14
N MET A 55 -0.55 -12.28 37.75
CA MET A 55 0.52 -11.56 37.04
C MET A 55 1.31 -12.41 36.04
N ARG A 56 1.42 -13.73 36.31
CA ARG A 56 2.09 -14.67 35.42
C ARG A 56 1.31 -14.87 34.12
N GLY A 57 -0.02 -14.86 34.17
CA GLY A 57 -0.88 -14.96 32.99
C GLY A 57 -0.68 -13.83 31.99
N ARG A 58 -0.54 -12.59 32.49
CA ARG A 58 -0.25 -11.42 31.65
C ARG A 58 1.07 -11.54 30.88
N LEU A 59 2.13 -11.96 31.57
CA LEU A 59 3.45 -12.20 31.00
C LEU A 59 3.44 -13.34 29.96
N TRP A 60 2.77 -14.45 30.27
CA TRP A 60 2.59 -15.55 29.31
C TRP A 60 1.82 -15.11 28.06
N SER A 61 0.83 -14.25 28.22
CA SER A 61 0.07 -13.69 27.10
C SER A 61 0.96 -12.86 26.17
N CYS A 62 1.81 -11.98 26.73
CA CYS A 62 2.79 -11.20 25.96
C CYS A 62 3.71 -12.13 25.17
N TRP A 63 4.24 -13.17 25.83
CA TRP A 63 5.18 -14.10 25.20
C TRP A 63 4.53 -14.90 24.06
N VAL A 64 3.30 -15.40 24.24
CA VAL A 64 2.57 -16.14 23.20
C VAL A 64 2.25 -15.24 22.00
N VAL A 65 1.76 -14.03 22.22
CA VAL A 65 1.42 -13.11 21.12
C VAL A 65 2.70 -12.69 20.37
N GLN A 66 3.80 -12.43 21.07
CA GLN A 66 5.07 -12.04 20.46
C GLN A 66 5.70 -13.17 19.63
N THR A 67 5.60 -14.41 20.10
CA THR A 67 6.10 -15.58 19.35
C THR A 67 5.26 -15.85 18.11
N LEU A 68 3.94 -15.67 18.20
CA LEU A 68 3.03 -15.78 17.05
C LEU A 68 3.26 -14.67 16.02
N GLU A 69 3.52 -13.43 16.47
CA GLU A 69 3.94 -12.33 15.59
C GLU A 69 5.24 -12.68 14.84
N GLY A 70 6.27 -13.16 15.55
CA GLY A 70 7.53 -13.57 14.94
C GLY A 70 7.37 -14.70 13.92
N MET A 71 6.48 -15.66 14.20
CA MET A 71 6.13 -16.72 13.25
C MET A 71 5.48 -16.16 11.98
N MET A 72 4.55 -15.20 12.11
CA MET A 72 3.91 -14.56 10.95
C MET A 72 4.89 -13.74 10.12
N CYS A 73 5.89 -13.09 10.72
CA CYS A 73 6.97 -12.44 9.98
C CYS A 73 7.71 -13.42 9.06
N LEU A 74 8.00 -14.62 9.55
CA LEU A 74 8.66 -15.66 8.75
C LEU A 74 7.75 -16.13 7.60
N ILE A 75 6.47 -16.36 7.87
CA ILE A 75 5.50 -16.77 6.85
C ILE A 75 5.35 -15.70 5.76
N MET A 76 5.24 -14.42 6.15
CA MET A 76 5.20 -13.31 5.20
C MET A 76 6.48 -13.25 4.34
N GLY A 77 7.64 -13.44 4.96
CA GLY A 77 8.92 -13.52 4.24
C GLY A 77 8.95 -14.67 3.24
N LEU A 78 8.48 -15.87 3.62
CA LEU A 78 8.42 -17.04 2.75
C LEU A 78 7.46 -16.88 1.57
N ILE A 79 6.33 -16.21 1.77
CA ILE A 79 5.36 -15.92 0.69
C ILE A 79 5.92 -14.86 -0.27
N THR A 80 6.70 -13.91 0.25
CA THR A 80 7.20 -12.77 -0.52
C THR A 80 8.49 -13.08 -1.29
N ILE A 81 9.28 -14.08 -0.89
CA ILE A 81 10.60 -14.34 -1.47
C ILE A 81 10.58 -14.69 -2.97
N ASN A 82 9.48 -15.26 -3.46
CA ASN A 82 9.31 -15.64 -4.86
C ASN A 82 8.58 -14.58 -5.69
N MET A 83 8.16 -13.47 -5.06
CA MET A 83 7.48 -12.39 -5.77
C MET A 83 8.52 -11.44 -6.38
N PRO A 84 8.53 -11.26 -7.72
CA PRO A 84 9.42 -10.29 -8.35
C PRO A 84 9.11 -8.89 -7.80
N SER A 85 10.14 -8.11 -7.52
CA SER A 85 9.98 -6.69 -7.24
C SER A 85 9.30 -5.99 -8.43
N PRO A 86 8.47 -4.96 -8.19
CA PRO A 86 7.83 -4.16 -9.22
C PRO A 86 8.90 -3.29 -9.86
N ASP A 87 9.72 -3.94 -10.67
CA ASP A 87 10.71 -3.34 -11.53
C ASP A 87 10.24 -3.49 -12.97
N ARG A 88 10.73 -2.57 -13.79
CA ARG A 88 10.63 -2.71 -15.22
C ARG A 88 11.33 -4.00 -15.65
N LYS A 89 10.68 -4.81 -16.51
CA LYS A 89 11.30 -6.04 -17.01
C LYS A 89 12.70 -5.75 -17.55
N ARG A 90 13.64 -6.60 -17.15
CA ARG A 90 14.98 -6.64 -17.72
C ARG A 90 14.88 -7.40 -19.04
N CYS A 91 15.41 -6.83 -20.11
CA CYS A 91 15.52 -7.49 -21.41
C CYS A 91 16.56 -8.63 -21.32
N ASP A 92 16.57 -9.56 -22.28
CA ASP A 92 17.46 -10.73 -22.27
C ASP A 92 18.97 -10.37 -22.27
N ASP A 93 19.30 -9.13 -22.61
CA ASP A 93 20.65 -8.54 -22.55
C ASP A 93 21.04 -8.02 -21.15
N GLY A 94 20.14 -8.15 -20.17
CA GLY A 94 20.36 -7.62 -18.85
C GLY A 94 20.35 -6.08 -18.83
N SER A 95 19.66 -5.40 -19.76
CA SER A 95 19.35 -3.96 -19.68
C SER A 95 17.89 -3.71 -19.27
N LEU A 96 17.57 -2.50 -18.78
CA LEU A 96 16.18 -2.09 -18.62
C LEU A 96 15.59 -1.96 -20.03
N CYS A 97 14.53 -2.70 -20.35
CA CYS A 97 13.94 -2.65 -21.69
C CYS A 97 13.67 -1.20 -22.10
N PRO A 98 13.91 -0.80 -23.36
CA PRO A 98 13.87 0.61 -23.76
C PRO A 98 12.49 1.23 -23.57
N THR A 99 12.41 2.41 -22.96
CA THR A 99 11.19 3.23 -22.88
C THR A 99 11.11 4.06 -24.16
N VAL A 100 9.88 4.30 -24.63
CA VAL A 100 9.55 5.54 -25.35
C VAL A 100 10.20 6.74 -24.63
N PRO A 101 10.68 7.78 -25.34
CA PRO A 101 11.66 8.76 -24.83
C PRO A 101 11.41 9.25 -23.41
N GLU A 102 12.51 9.52 -22.67
CA GLU A 102 12.61 10.01 -21.27
C GLU A 102 11.83 11.30 -20.93
N ASP A 103 11.00 11.79 -21.85
CA ASP A 103 10.10 12.90 -21.64
C ASP A 103 8.78 12.40 -21.07
N LYS A 104 8.57 12.65 -19.76
CA LYS A 104 7.26 12.87 -19.10
C LYS A 104 6.09 12.21 -19.85
N ILE A 105 5.80 10.94 -19.55
CA ILE A 105 4.77 10.21 -20.28
C ILE A 105 3.40 10.80 -19.93
N TRP A 106 2.73 11.35 -20.93
CA TRP A 106 1.35 11.81 -20.84
C TRP A 106 0.44 10.64 -20.51
N GLY A 107 -0.49 10.84 -19.57
CA GLY A 107 -1.50 9.85 -19.27
C GLY A 107 -2.29 9.45 -20.51
N LYS A 108 -2.25 8.17 -20.86
CA LYS A 108 -3.12 7.60 -21.91
C LYS A 108 -4.35 7.02 -21.24
N TRP A 109 -5.54 7.47 -21.64
CA TRP A 109 -6.80 6.92 -21.18
C TRP A 109 -7.44 6.07 -22.27
N GLN A 110 -7.85 4.84 -21.92
CA GLN A 110 -8.51 3.90 -22.81
C GLN A 110 -9.93 3.64 -22.30
N THR A 111 -10.92 3.80 -23.18
CA THR A 111 -12.31 3.39 -22.90
C THR A 111 -12.75 2.31 -23.87
N SER A 112 -13.40 1.27 -23.36
CA SER A 112 -13.99 0.20 -24.17
C SER A 112 -15.44 0.46 -24.57
N ASN A 113 -16.14 1.36 -23.87
CA ASN A 113 -17.58 1.61 -24.05
C ASN A 113 -17.92 3.12 -23.91
N PRO A 114 -17.67 3.94 -24.93
CA PRO A 114 -18.08 5.34 -24.90
C PRO A 114 -19.62 5.48 -25.02
N PRO A 115 -20.21 6.54 -24.45
CA PRO A 115 -21.64 6.86 -24.61
C PRO A 115 -22.00 7.06 -26.09
N ALA A 116 -23.23 6.70 -26.46
CA ALA A 116 -23.73 6.90 -27.82
C ALA A 116 -23.89 8.41 -28.12
N GLY A 117 -23.09 8.93 -29.06
CA GLY A 117 -23.12 10.32 -29.52
C GLY A 117 -22.01 10.59 -30.54
N ALA A 118 -22.13 11.63 -31.36
CA ALA A 118 -21.06 11.98 -32.30
C ALA A 118 -19.83 12.53 -31.55
N PRO A 119 -18.60 12.03 -31.78
CA PRO A 119 -18.15 11.07 -32.80
C PRO A 119 -17.63 9.74 -32.19
N PHE A 120 -18.36 9.13 -31.26
CA PHE A 120 -17.97 7.86 -30.63
C PHE A 120 -18.76 6.68 -31.16
N SER A 121 -18.04 5.62 -31.55
CA SER A 121 -18.62 4.33 -31.96
C SER A 121 -18.59 3.34 -30.81
N TYR A 122 -19.68 2.59 -30.66
CA TYR A 122 -19.81 1.59 -29.61
C TYR A 122 -18.86 0.40 -29.86
N GLY A 123 -18.15 -0.06 -28.83
CA GLY A 123 -17.24 -1.21 -28.91
C GLY A 123 -15.84 -0.93 -29.51
N VAL A 124 -15.49 0.34 -29.73
CA VAL A 124 -14.15 0.74 -30.21
C VAL A 124 -13.31 1.27 -29.04
N THR A 125 -12.08 0.77 -28.90
CA THR A 125 -11.12 1.30 -27.92
C THR A 125 -10.47 2.57 -28.44
N TYR A 126 -10.72 3.67 -27.73
CA TYR A 126 -10.15 4.98 -28.05
C TYR A 126 -9.00 5.30 -27.11
N THR A 127 -7.87 5.78 -27.64
CA THR A 127 -6.70 6.21 -26.84
C THR A 127 -6.61 7.73 -26.85
N TYR A 128 -6.77 8.34 -25.67
CA TYR A 128 -6.67 9.79 -25.49
C TYR A 128 -5.36 10.16 -24.83
N LYS A 129 -4.69 11.19 -25.35
CA LYS A 129 -3.57 11.88 -24.72
C LYS A 129 -4.10 13.14 -24.03
N ILE A 130 -3.72 13.30 -22.76
CA ILE A 130 -4.20 14.41 -21.93
C ILE A 130 -3.09 15.44 -21.80
N ASP A 131 -3.26 16.63 -22.39
CA ASP A 131 -2.31 17.74 -22.26
C ASP A 131 -2.46 18.45 -20.90
N SER A 132 -1.36 18.97 -20.36
CA SER A 132 -1.11 19.11 -18.92
C SER A 132 -0.99 20.56 -18.51
N THR A 133 -1.87 20.95 -17.61
CA THR A 133 -1.51 21.82 -16.49
C THR A 133 -1.62 21.11 -15.14
N ASN A 134 -2.26 19.92 -15.11
CA ASN A 134 -2.51 19.13 -13.89
C ASN A 134 -2.20 17.62 -14.04
N ALA A 135 -1.50 17.21 -15.11
CA ALA A 135 -1.09 15.81 -15.26
C ALA A 135 0.01 15.52 -14.25
N ALA A 136 -0.31 14.73 -13.25
CA ALA A 136 0.62 14.37 -12.22
C ALA A 136 1.56 13.26 -12.72
N PHE A 137 2.78 13.28 -12.19
CA PHE A 137 3.89 12.49 -12.69
C PHE A 137 3.72 11.03 -12.27
N LEU A 138 3.44 10.15 -13.22
CA LEU A 138 3.34 8.72 -12.96
C LEU A 138 4.74 8.09 -12.79
N PRO A 139 5.01 7.36 -11.69
CA PRO A 139 6.16 6.47 -11.65
C PRO A 139 5.95 5.33 -12.69
N PRO A 140 7.04 4.73 -13.22
CA PRO A 140 6.93 3.59 -14.12
C PRO A 140 6.11 2.47 -13.46
N CYS A 141 5.18 1.86 -14.21
CA CYS A 141 4.19 0.88 -13.71
C CYS A 141 3.14 1.41 -12.70
N GLY A 142 3.09 2.71 -12.47
CA GLY A 142 2.13 3.39 -11.59
C GLY A 142 0.76 3.64 -12.24
N SER A 143 -0.17 4.13 -11.42
CA SER A 143 -1.45 4.70 -11.86
C SER A 143 -1.76 5.99 -11.09
N GLU A 144 -2.51 6.94 -11.62
CA GLU A 144 -2.87 8.11 -10.84
C GLU A 144 -4.29 8.52 -11.15
N SER A 145 -4.95 9.08 -10.14
CA SER A 145 -6.26 9.67 -10.30
C SER A 145 -6.11 11.14 -10.61
N ILE A 146 -6.54 11.54 -11.79
CA ILE A 146 -6.59 12.95 -12.19
C ILE A 146 -8.04 13.41 -12.28
N SER A 147 -8.27 14.71 -12.08
CA SER A 147 -9.55 15.32 -12.42
C SER A 147 -9.77 15.18 -13.92
N THR A 148 -10.95 14.75 -14.32
CA THR A 148 -11.28 14.57 -15.75
C THR A 148 -11.21 15.94 -16.44
N PRO A 149 -10.37 16.10 -17.49
CA PRO A 149 -10.37 17.31 -18.30
C PRO A 149 -11.62 17.33 -19.19
N ASP A 150 -12.11 18.52 -19.55
CA ASP A 150 -13.29 18.64 -20.43
C ASP A 150 -13.02 18.12 -21.86
N TYR A 151 -11.75 18.14 -22.30
CA TYR A 151 -11.30 17.71 -23.62
C TYR A 151 -10.03 16.85 -23.54
N GLY A 152 -9.85 15.96 -24.50
CA GLY A 152 -8.65 15.14 -24.68
C GLY A 152 -8.27 14.99 -26.15
N TRP A 153 -7.00 14.68 -26.41
CA TRP A 153 -6.49 14.48 -27.77
C TRP A 153 -6.63 13.00 -28.15
N LEU A 154 -7.49 12.69 -29.11
CA LEU A 154 -7.61 11.36 -29.69
C LEU A 154 -6.49 11.10 -30.68
N LEU A 155 -5.78 9.98 -30.50
CA LEU A 155 -4.81 9.50 -31.47
C LEU A 155 -5.53 8.61 -32.50
N GLY A 156 -5.68 9.12 -33.72
CA GLY A 156 -6.22 8.34 -34.83
C GLY A 156 -5.27 7.24 -35.30
N ALA A 157 -5.78 6.25 -36.02
CA ALA A 157 -4.98 5.17 -36.62
C ALA A 157 -3.91 5.68 -37.59
N ASP A 158 -4.12 6.87 -38.16
CA ASP A 158 -3.21 7.54 -39.09
C ASP A 158 -2.16 8.42 -38.38
N GLY A 159 -2.11 8.40 -37.05
CA GLY A 159 -1.20 9.20 -36.23
C GLY A 159 -1.62 10.66 -36.04
N THR A 160 -2.80 11.06 -36.52
CA THR A 160 -3.37 12.41 -36.37
C THR A 160 -3.99 12.60 -34.98
N GLU A 161 -3.60 13.68 -34.30
CA GLU A 161 -4.14 14.08 -32.99
C GLU A 161 -5.38 14.97 -33.18
N THR A 162 -6.55 14.53 -32.70
CA THR A 162 -7.83 15.28 -32.81
C THR A 162 -8.39 15.62 -31.44
N LEU A 163 -8.73 16.89 -31.18
CA LEU A 163 -9.28 17.32 -29.88
C LEU A 163 -10.77 16.98 -29.79
N LEU A 164 -11.14 16.14 -28.83
CA LEU A 164 -12.51 15.66 -28.66
C LEU A 164 -12.91 15.71 -27.17
N PRO A 165 -14.20 15.93 -26.87
CA PRO A 165 -14.67 15.95 -25.49
C PRO A 165 -14.45 14.58 -24.85
N MET A 166 -14.13 14.56 -23.56
CA MET A 166 -13.94 13.27 -22.87
C MET A 166 -15.27 12.50 -22.82
N PRO A 167 -15.32 11.22 -23.21
CA PRO A 167 -16.56 10.45 -23.27
C PRO A 167 -17.00 9.91 -21.90
N THR A 168 -16.61 10.57 -20.81
CA THR A 168 -16.98 10.18 -19.44
C THR A 168 -17.58 11.37 -18.69
N THR A 169 -18.65 11.11 -17.95
CA THR A 169 -19.27 12.07 -17.02
C THR A 169 -18.66 12.00 -15.62
N GLU A 170 -17.75 11.06 -15.39
CA GLU A 170 -17.08 10.91 -14.10
C GLU A 170 -16.11 12.07 -13.86
N LYS A 171 -16.14 12.63 -12.64
CA LYS A 171 -15.29 13.76 -12.26
C LYS A 171 -13.80 13.40 -12.12
N PHE A 172 -13.50 12.11 -11.93
CA PHE A 172 -12.14 11.60 -11.78
C PHE A 172 -11.93 10.39 -12.69
N ILE A 173 -10.80 10.37 -13.40
CA ILE A 173 -10.36 9.23 -14.20
C ILE A 173 -9.05 8.67 -13.64
N VAL A 174 -8.90 7.34 -13.73
CA VAL A 174 -7.64 6.67 -13.42
C VAL A 174 -6.82 6.57 -14.70
N VAL A 175 -5.62 7.12 -14.65
CA VAL A 175 -4.62 7.04 -15.70
C VAL A 175 -3.59 5.99 -15.29
N GLY A 176 -3.26 5.06 -16.19
CA GLY A 176 -2.18 4.10 -16.01
C GLY A 176 -1.04 4.37 -16.98
N ASP A 177 0.13 3.82 -16.67
CA ASP A 177 1.21 3.70 -17.65
C ASP A 177 0.76 2.68 -18.74
N VAL A 178 0.41 3.19 -19.93
CA VAL A 178 -0.09 2.38 -21.07
C VAL A 178 1.05 1.88 -21.96
N ASP A 179 2.23 2.50 -21.87
CA ASP A 179 3.36 2.20 -22.76
C ASP A 179 4.26 1.07 -22.23
N ASN A 180 4.19 0.75 -20.93
CA ASN A 180 4.89 -0.40 -20.35
C ASN A 180 3.95 -1.61 -20.17
N MET A 181 3.59 -2.28 -21.27
CA MET A 181 2.91 -3.59 -21.29
C MET A 181 3.72 -4.75 -20.64
N GLU A 182 4.90 -4.45 -20.11
CA GLU A 182 5.83 -5.39 -19.49
C GLU A 182 5.95 -5.25 -17.96
N CYS A 183 5.07 -4.50 -17.30
CA CYS A 183 5.11 -4.38 -15.84
C CYS A 183 4.74 -5.69 -15.13
N VAL A 184 5.63 -6.20 -14.26
CA VAL A 184 5.33 -7.35 -13.40
C VAL A 184 4.42 -6.90 -12.27
N ARG A 185 3.15 -7.32 -12.32
CA ARG A 185 2.15 -7.08 -11.27
C ARG A 185 1.66 -8.39 -10.70
N ASN A 186 1.72 -8.54 -9.38
CA ASN A 186 1.27 -9.74 -8.68
C ASN A 186 -0.24 -9.72 -8.41
N GLN A 187 -1.07 -9.39 -9.41
CA GLN A 187 -2.52 -9.17 -9.19
C GLN A 187 -3.27 -10.42 -8.70
N GLY A 188 -2.83 -11.62 -9.12
CA GLY A 188 -3.45 -12.89 -8.72
C GLY A 188 -3.24 -13.29 -7.26
N THR A 189 -2.25 -12.72 -6.57
CA THR A 189 -1.93 -13.07 -5.17
C THR A 189 -2.40 -12.04 -4.15
N LEU A 190 -3.08 -10.97 -4.62
CA LEU A 190 -3.55 -9.87 -3.77
C LEU A 190 -4.36 -10.34 -2.56
N GLY A 191 -5.32 -11.25 -2.76
CA GLY A 191 -6.17 -11.74 -1.67
C GLY A 191 -5.40 -12.47 -0.57
N ILE A 192 -4.44 -13.32 -0.95
CA ILE A 192 -3.61 -14.08 0.00
C ILE A 192 -2.70 -13.13 0.77
N THR A 193 -2.03 -12.21 0.09
CA THR A 193 -1.16 -11.24 0.74
C THR A 193 -1.93 -10.33 1.70
N MET A 194 -3.13 -9.89 1.30
CA MET A 194 -3.98 -9.09 2.19
C MET A 194 -4.38 -9.86 3.44
N LEU A 195 -4.76 -11.13 3.31
CA LEU A 195 -5.12 -11.97 4.46
C LEU A 195 -3.94 -12.12 5.42
N VAL A 196 -2.73 -12.40 4.90
CA VAL A 196 -1.52 -12.55 5.72
C VAL A 196 -1.15 -11.24 6.40
N MET A 197 -1.21 -10.12 5.67
CA MET A 197 -0.94 -8.79 6.23
C MET A 197 -1.95 -8.41 7.32
N ILE A 198 -3.24 -8.74 7.14
CA ILE A 198 -4.28 -8.52 8.15
C ILE A 198 -3.98 -9.33 9.42
N LEU A 199 -3.71 -10.63 9.29
CA LEU A 199 -3.42 -11.48 10.44
C LEU A 199 -2.17 -11.01 11.19
N PHE A 200 -1.11 -10.68 10.46
CA PHE A 200 0.10 -10.10 11.03
C PHE A 200 -0.21 -8.79 11.77
N SER A 201 -0.98 -7.89 11.15
CA SER A 201 -1.34 -6.59 11.72
C SER A 201 -2.14 -6.72 13.02
N ILE A 202 -3.09 -7.66 13.09
CA ILE A 202 -3.86 -7.94 14.33
C ILE A 202 -2.90 -8.35 15.46
N LEU A 203 -1.94 -9.22 15.18
CA LEU A 203 -0.98 -9.69 16.19
C LEU A 203 -0.05 -8.58 16.69
N VAL A 204 0.48 -7.77 15.77
CA VAL A 204 1.29 -6.58 16.12
C VAL A 204 0.51 -5.65 17.04
N GLN A 205 -0.74 -5.34 16.68
CA GLN A 205 -1.57 -4.40 17.45
C GLN A 205 -1.98 -4.98 18.81
N MET A 206 -2.26 -6.30 18.88
CA MET A 206 -2.48 -6.99 20.14
C MET A 206 -1.23 -6.94 21.02
N ALA A 207 -0.04 -7.20 20.46
CA ALA A 207 1.22 -7.09 21.19
C ALA A 207 1.39 -5.67 21.77
N GLU A 208 1.13 -4.62 20.99
CA GLU A 208 1.21 -3.23 21.48
C GLU A 208 0.23 -2.98 22.66
N GLY A 209 -1.01 -3.46 22.57
CA GLY A 209 -1.99 -3.35 23.67
C GLY A 209 -1.56 -4.09 24.95
N LEU A 210 -0.94 -5.25 24.82
CA LEU A 210 -0.42 -6.03 25.94
C LEU A 210 0.77 -5.37 26.65
N HIS A 211 1.65 -4.69 25.91
CA HIS A 211 2.78 -3.96 26.49
C HIS A 211 2.32 -2.81 27.38
N PHE A 212 1.35 -1.99 26.92
CA PHE A 212 0.76 -0.93 27.75
C PHE A 212 0.11 -1.47 29.02
N GLY A 213 -0.50 -2.64 28.91
CA GLY A 213 -1.05 -3.35 30.05
C GLY A 213 -0.03 -3.70 31.14
N THR A 214 1.23 -3.93 30.77
CA THR A 214 2.28 -4.35 31.72
C THR A 214 2.93 -3.16 32.43
N VAL A 215 2.88 -1.96 31.83
CA VAL A 215 3.48 -0.72 32.36
C VAL A 215 3.14 -0.45 33.83
N PRO A 216 1.88 -0.60 34.30
CA PRO A 216 1.52 -0.25 35.67
C PRO A 216 2.22 -1.08 36.75
N TYR A 217 2.80 -2.21 36.35
CA TYR A 217 3.40 -3.18 37.25
C TYR A 217 4.93 -3.08 37.31
N VAL A 218 5.56 -2.35 36.38
CA VAL A 218 7.01 -2.13 36.37
C VAL A 218 7.41 -1.16 37.48
N SER A 219 6.73 -0.02 37.58
CA SER A 219 7.00 0.98 38.60
C SER A 219 5.73 1.70 39.00
N ARG A 220 5.23 1.44 40.22
CA ARG A 220 4.07 2.12 40.81
C ARG A 220 4.33 3.61 41.11
N PRO A 221 5.53 4.04 41.54
CA PRO A 221 5.79 5.46 41.80
C PRO A 221 6.00 6.29 40.53
N ALA A 222 6.49 5.69 39.43
CA ALA A 222 6.86 6.40 38.20
C ALA A 222 5.99 5.99 36.99
N LEU A 223 4.71 5.66 37.23
CA LEU A 223 3.75 5.18 36.22
C LEU A 223 3.70 6.08 34.98
N GLY A 224 3.63 7.40 35.19
CA GLY A 224 3.55 8.37 34.10
C GLY A 224 4.80 8.40 33.22
N VAL A 225 5.99 8.28 33.82
CA VAL A 225 7.27 8.30 33.09
C VAL A 225 7.46 7.01 32.30
N VAL A 226 7.17 5.85 32.91
CA VAL A 226 7.28 4.56 32.21
C VAL A 226 6.26 4.46 31.08
N SER A 227 5.02 4.90 31.30
CA SER A 227 3.98 4.98 30.26
C SER A 227 4.38 5.93 29.13
N GLY A 228 4.93 7.10 29.47
CA GLY A 228 5.45 8.06 28.50
C GLY A 228 6.59 7.50 27.65
N MET A 229 7.54 6.79 28.26
CA MET A 229 8.64 6.14 27.53
C MET A 229 8.13 5.02 26.60
N VAL A 230 7.20 4.19 27.05
CA VAL A 230 6.62 3.12 26.21
C VAL A 230 5.83 3.70 25.04
N GLY A 231 5.07 4.79 25.26
CA GLY A 231 4.35 5.50 24.19
C GLY A 231 5.28 6.18 23.18
N ALA A 232 6.28 6.94 23.66
CA ALA A 232 7.23 7.64 22.79
C ALA A 232 8.17 6.67 22.04
N GLY A 233 8.51 5.54 22.66
CA GLY A 233 9.39 4.52 22.10
C GLY A 233 8.88 3.94 20.78
N GLY A 234 7.56 3.81 20.61
CA GLY A 234 6.96 3.31 19.36
C GLY A 234 7.26 4.20 18.16
N ASN A 235 7.11 5.53 18.32
CA ASN A 235 7.40 6.50 17.26
C ASN A 235 8.91 6.65 17.01
N ALA A 236 9.72 6.67 18.06
CA ALA A 236 11.17 6.72 17.93
C ALA A 236 11.73 5.48 17.22
N GLY A 237 11.27 4.28 17.59
CA GLY A 237 11.64 3.03 16.95
C GLY A 237 11.24 2.96 15.48
N ALA A 238 10.08 3.53 15.12
CA ALA A 238 9.65 3.64 13.72
C ALA A 238 10.63 4.47 12.87
N VAL A 239 11.11 5.61 13.39
CA VAL A 239 12.07 6.48 12.68
C VAL A 239 13.43 5.81 12.55
N VAL A 240 13.94 5.23 13.65
CA VAL A 240 15.24 4.55 13.66
C VAL A 240 15.22 3.33 12.76
N GLY A 241 14.20 2.48 12.85
CA GLY A 241 14.04 1.30 12.01
C GLY A 241 13.91 1.67 10.53
N SER A 242 13.12 2.69 10.21
CA SER A 242 13.01 3.17 8.82
C SER A 242 14.34 3.69 8.28
N LYS A 243 15.11 4.43 9.07
CA LYS A 243 16.43 4.93 8.63
C LYS A 243 17.46 3.80 8.54
N ALA A 244 17.55 2.93 9.54
CA ALA A 244 18.56 1.88 9.60
C ALA A 244 18.35 0.79 8.53
N ILE A 245 17.11 0.33 8.34
CA ILE A 245 16.80 -0.76 7.41
C ILE A 245 16.80 -0.27 5.96
N ILE A 246 16.31 0.96 5.69
CA ILE A 246 16.23 1.49 4.32
C ILE A 246 17.57 2.09 3.87
N ALA A 247 18.39 2.66 4.78
CA ALA A 247 19.73 3.12 4.41
C ALA A 247 20.66 1.96 4.03
N GLY A 248 20.48 0.76 4.62
CA GLY A 248 21.22 -0.44 4.24
C GLY A 248 20.91 -0.98 2.84
N GLY A 249 19.76 -0.59 2.24
CA GLY A 249 19.33 -1.04 0.92
C GLY A 249 19.81 -0.18 -0.27
N LYS A 250 20.56 0.90 -0.03
CA LYS A 250 21.21 1.71 -1.09
C LYS A 250 22.65 1.27 -1.35
N ALA A 251 22.90 -0.03 -1.39
CA ALA A 251 24.19 -0.60 -1.75
C ALA A 251 23.98 -1.76 -2.73
N THR A 252 23.55 -1.40 -3.96
CA THR A 252 23.88 -1.99 -5.27
C THR A 252 22.90 -1.49 -6.30
#